data_AF-A0A209A0P7-F1
#
_entry.id   AF-A0A209A0P7-F1
#
_cell.length_a   1.000
_cell.length_b   1.000
_cell.length_c   1.000
_cell.angle_alpha   90.00
_cell.angle_beta   90.00
_cell.angle_gamma   90.00
#
_symmetry.space_group_name_H-M   'P 1'
#
loop_
_entity.id
_entity.type
_entity.pdbx_description
1 polymer ?
#
loop_
_entity_poly.entity_id
_entity_poly.type
_entity_poly.pdbx_seq_one_letter_code
_entity_poly.pdbx_strand_id
1 'polypeptide(L)'
;MVVFCNVAQAALDNQCDIKAKEIQQQIDYAKQHGNTRRAAGLETALKEVKSNCTAENLKAEQQKKIRQKQHKVTERQQELKEAQQKGDASKITKQQKKLVEAQAELKQAKAQK
;
A
#
# COMPACT_ATOMS: atom_id res chain seq x y z
N MET A 1 -14.59 -7.73 -38.96
CA MET A 1 -14.06 -8.36 -37.73
C MET A 1 -13.48 -7.26 -36.86
N VAL A 2 -14.16 -6.90 -35.77
CA VAL A 2 -13.62 -5.94 -34.81
C VAL A 2 -12.76 -6.71 -33.82
N VAL A 3 -11.45 -6.71 -34.02
CA VAL A 3 -10.49 -7.25 -33.07
C VAL A 3 -10.35 -6.23 -31.94
N PHE A 4 -11.19 -6.37 -30.91
CA PHE A 4 -10.99 -5.68 -29.64
C PHE A 4 -9.74 -6.25 -28.98
N CYS A 5 -8.69 -5.44 -28.95
CA CYS A 5 -7.42 -5.79 -28.32
C CYS A 5 -7.63 -5.84 -26.79
N ASN A 6 -7.61 -7.05 -26.22
CA ASN A 6 -7.69 -7.34 -24.78
C ASN A 6 -6.39 -6.95 -24.03
N VAL A 7 -5.92 -5.71 -24.20
CA VAL A 7 -4.65 -5.25 -23.60
C VAL A 7 -4.76 -5.00 -22.09
N ALA A 8 -5.99 -4.92 -21.55
CA ALA A 8 -6.22 -4.68 -20.12
C ALA A 8 -6.01 -5.94 -19.24
N GLN A 9 -6.18 -7.14 -19.79
CA GLN A 9 -6.08 -8.38 -19.03
C GLN A 9 -4.63 -8.69 -18.62
N ALA A 10 -3.69 -8.55 -19.57
CA ALA A 10 -2.28 -8.92 -19.36
C ALA A 10 -1.54 -8.05 -18.33
N ALA A 11 -1.92 -6.77 -18.18
CA ALA A 11 -1.30 -5.88 -17.20
C ALA A 11 -1.74 -6.19 -15.76
N LEU A 12 -2.97 -6.70 -15.60
CA LEU A 12 -3.52 -7.10 -14.31
C LEU A 12 -2.95 -8.44 -13.86
N ASP A 13 -2.85 -9.39 -14.79
CA ASP A 13 -2.23 -10.70 -14.54
C ASP A 13 -0.79 -10.51 -14.02
N ASN A 14 -0.02 -9.61 -14.64
CA ASN A 14 1.33 -9.26 -14.19
C ASN A 14 1.36 -8.67 -12.76
N GLN A 15 0.40 -7.79 -12.40
CA GLN A 15 0.34 -7.21 -11.06
C GLN A 15 -0.05 -8.22 -9.97
N CYS A 16 -0.96 -9.13 -10.30
CA CYS A 16 -1.35 -10.25 -9.44
C CYS A 16 -0.18 -11.22 -9.22
N ASP A 17 0.54 -11.55 -10.29
CA ASP A 17 1.70 -12.42 -10.26
C ASP A 17 2.87 -11.82 -9.47
N ILE A 18 3.12 -10.52 -9.63
CA ILE A 18 4.10 -9.79 -8.82
C ILE A 18 3.73 -9.88 -7.33
N LYS A 19 2.48 -9.57 -6.97
CA LYS A 19 2.01 -9.68 -5.57
C LYS A 19 2.14 -11.11 -5.04
N ALA A 20 1.75 -12.11 -5.82
CA ALA A 20 1.86 -13.51 -5.44
C ALA A 20 3.33 -13.91 -5.21
N LYS A 21 4.25 -13.44 -6.06
CA LYS A 21 5.69 -13.68 -5.92
C LYS A 21 6.29 -13.00 -4.69
N GLU A 22 5.91 -11.76 -4.39
CA GLU A 22 6.34 -11.05 -3.18
C GLU A 22 5.85 -11.78 -1.91
N ILE A 23 4.60 -12.25 -1.89
CA ILE A 23 4.08 -13.03 -0.76
C ILE A 23 4.83 -14.35 -0.65
N GLN A 24 5.11 -15.04 -1.76
CA GLN A 24 5.89 -16.28 -1.76
C GLN A 24 7.30 -16.08 -1.17
N GLN A 25 8.00 -15.01 -1.55
CA GLN A 25 9.31 -14.68 -0.98
C GLN A 25 9.22 -14.44 0.54
N GLN A 26 8.16 -13.78 1.01
CA GLN A 26 7.94 -13.59 2.45
C GLN A 26 7.60 -14.89 3.18
N ILE A 27 6.89 -15.83 2.54
CA ILE A 27 6.64 -17.18 3.07
C ILE A 27 7.96 -17.93 3.23
N ASP A 28 8.80 -17.94 2.19
CA ASP A 28 10.08 -18.64 2.19
C ASP A 28 10.99 -18.08 3.29
N TYR A 29 11.08 -16.76 3.40
CA TYR A 29 11.78 -16.09 4.49
C TYR A 29 11.21 -16.46 5.86
N ALA A 30 9.89 -16.41 6.05
CA ALA A 30 9.26 -16.76 7.32
C ALA A 30 9.53 -18.22 7.70
N LYS A 31 9.52 -19.15 6.74
CA LYS A 31 9.85 -20.57 6.96
C LYS A 31 11.32 -20.76 7.34
N GLN A 32 12.24 -20.12 6.62
CA GLN A 32 13.67 -20.20 6.90
C GLN A 32 14.01 -19.70 8.32
N HIS A 33 13.29 -18.70 8.82
CA HIS A 33 13.49 -18.13 10.14
C HIS A 33 12.60 -18.74 11.24
N GLY A 34 11.91 -19.86 10.97
CA GLY A 34 11.08 -20.56 11.98
C GLY A 34 9.80 -19.82 12.39
N ASN A 35 9.40 -18.78 11.66
CA ASN A 35 8.21 -17.98 11.93
C ASN A 35 6.94 -18.64 11.34
N THR A 36 6.61 -19.84 11.82
CA THR A 36 5.54 -20.69 11.28
C THR A 36 4.15 -20.03 11.27
N ARG A 37 3.80 -19.29 12.34
CA ARG A 37 2.55 -18.51 12.40
C ARG A 37 2.44 -17.45 11.31
N ARG A 38 3.55 -16.74 11.03
CA ARG A 38 3.60 -15.73 9.98
C ARG A 38 3.50 -16.40 8.60
N ALA A 39 4.21 -17.50 8.39
CA ALA A 39 4.16 -18.25 7.14
C ALA A 39 2.71 -18.72 6.83
N ALA A 40 2.00 -19.28 7.81
CA ALA A 40 0.61 -19.72 7.64
C ALA A 40 -0.35 -18.56 7.27
N GLY A 41 -0.18 -17.39 7.90
CA GLY A 41 -0.94 -16.20 7.53
C GLY A 41 -0.65 -15.72 6.10
N LEU A 42 0.62 -15.75 5.69
CA LEU A 42 1.03 -15.38 4.33
C LEU A 42 0.56 -16.40 3.28
N GLU A 43 0.53 -17.70 3.61
CA GLU A 43 -0.03 -18.74 2.72
C GLU A 43 -1.53 -18.54 2.48
N THR A 44 -2.26 -18.13 3.52
CA THR A 44 -3.67 -17.73 3.38
C THR A 44 -3.81 -16.52 2.45
N ALA A 45 -2.99 -15.48 2.67
CA ALA A 45 -3.00 -14.29 1.81
C ALA A 45 -2.63 -14.61 0.35
N LEU A 46 -1.69 -15.53 0.12
CA LEU A 46 -1.32 -15.99 -1.23
C LEU A 46 -2.50 -16.67 -1.92
N LYS A 47 -3.24 -17.52 -1.20
CA LYS A 47 -4.44 -18.19 -1.72
C LYS A 47 -5.52 -17.16 -2.07
N GLU A 48 -5.76 -16.18 -1.19
CA GLU A 48 -6.71 -15.10 -1.45
C GLU A 48 -6.34 -14.27 -2.68
N VAL A 49 -5.05 -13.94 -2.87
CA VAL A 49 -4.59 -13.25 -4.08
C VAL A 49 -4.86 -14.11 -5.31
N LYS A 50 -4.48 -15.40 -5.30
CA LYS A 50 -4.73 -16.29 -6.45
C LYS A 50 -6.22 -16.48 -6.77
N SER A 51 -7.09 -16.44 -5.77
CA SER A 51 -8.54 -16.64 -5.95
C SER A 51 -9.31 -15.36 -6.28
N ASN A 52 -8.86 -14.20 -5.77
CA ASN A 52 -9.63 -12.95 -5.82
C ASN A 52 -8.95 -11.82 -6.59
N CYS A 53 -7.78 -12.04 -7.21
CA CYS A 53 -7.13 -10.96 -7.95
C CYS A 53 -7.90 -10.66 -9.24
N THR A 54 -8.70 -9.60 -9.19
CA THR A 54 -9.49 -9.06 -10.29
C THR A 54 -9.13 -7.59 -10.50
N ALA A 55 -9.42 -7.06 -11.70
CA ALA A 55 -9.24 -5.64 -12.01
C ALA A 55 -9.87 -4.72 -10.96
N GLU A 56 -11.10 -5.05 -10.56
CA GLU A 56 -11.89 -4.26 -9.62
C GLU A 56 -11.32 -4.33 -8.21
N ASN A 57 -10.86 -5.50 -7.76
CA ASN A 57 -10.21 -5.64 -6.45
C ASN A 57 -8.86 -4.90 -6.39
N LEU A 58 -8.09 -4.90 -7.48
CA LEU A 58 -6.84 -4.13 -7.55
C LEU A 58 -7.09 -2.62 -7.46
N LYS A 59 -8.08 -2.10 -8.19
CA LYS A 59 -8.50 -0.69 -8.08
C LYS A 59 -9.02 -0.37 -6.68
N ALA A 60 -9.83 -1.24 -6.09
CA ALA A 60 -10.38 -1.02 -4.75
C ALA A 60 -9.27 -0.93 -3.68
N GLU A 61 -8.27 -1.82 -3.73
CA GLU A 61 -7.12 -1.78 -2.82
C GLU A 61 -6.24 -0.54 -3.05
N GLN A 62 -6.04 -0.12 -4.30
CA GLN A 62 -5.33 1.12 -4.62
C GLN A 62 -6.06 2.35 -4.05
N GLN A 63 -7.38 2.44 -4.26
CA GLN A 63 -8.19 3.53 -3.71
C GLN A 63 -8.18 3.52 -2.17
N LYS A 64 -8.24 2.35 -1.55
CA LYS A 64 -8.11 2.19 -0.09
C LYS A 64 -6.75 2.71 0.40
N LYS A 65 -5.65 2.36 -0.28
CA LYS A 65 -4.31 2.87 0.03
C LYS A 65 -4.24 4.39 -0.09
N ILE A 66 -4.83 4.98 -1.15
CA ILE A 66 -4.92 6.43 -1.31
C ILE A 66 -5.69 7.07 -0.15
N ARG A 67 -6.86 6.53 0.22
CA ARG A 67 -7.66 7.03 1.35
C ARG A 67 -6.89 6.99 2.67
N GLN A 68 -6.19 5.88 2.94
CA GLN A 68 -5.34 5.76 4.13
C GLN A 68 -4.22 6.80 4.16
N LYS A 69 -3.56 7.06 3.01
CA LYS A 69 -2.52 8.09 2.92
C LYS A 69 -3.09 9.51 3.04
N GLN A 70 -4.30 9.77 2.52
CA GLN A 70 -5.00 11.05 2.74
C GLN A 70 -5.31 11.27 4.21
N HIS A 71 -5.81 10.25 4.91
CA HIS A 71 -6.06 10.32 6.34
C HIS A 71 -4.79 10.66 7.12
N LYS A 72 -3.67 9.98 6.82
CA LYS A 72 -2.36 10.25 7.44
C LYS A 72 -1.89 11.68 7.21
N VAL A 73 -2.13 12.27 6.03
CA VAL A 73 -1.82 13.68 5.77
C VAL A 73 -2.66 14.59 6.66
N THR A 74 -3.96 14.35 6.75
CA THR A 74 -4.88 15.12 7.62
C THR A 74 -4.46 15.05 9.09
N GLU A 75 -4.14 13.86 9.60
CA GLU A 75 -3.64 13.68 10.97
C GLU A 75 -2.36 14.49 11.21
N ARG A 76 -1.37 14.43 10.29
CA ARG A 76 -0.11 15.18 10.45
C ARG A 76 -0.32 16.69 10.37
N GLN A 77 -1.29 17.17 9.61
CA GLN A 77 -1.66 18.59 9.59
C GLN A 77 -2.25 19.03 10.94
N GLN A 78 -3.11 18.20 11.54
CA GLN A 78 -3.67 18.47 12.87
C GLN A 78 -2.58 18.48 13.94
N GLU A 79 -1.71 17.46 13.96
CA GLU A 79 -0.59 17.39 14.90
C GLU A 79 0.37 18.59 14.77
N LEU A 80 0.62 19.07 13.54
CA LEU A 80 1.42 20.27 13.30
C LEU A 80 0.73 21.53 13.84
N LYS A 81 -0.57 21.69 13.60
CA LYS A 81 -1.36 22.83 14.11
C LYS A 81 -1.36 22.86 15.64
N GLU A 82 -1.53 21.71 16.29
CA GLU A 82 -1.44 21.64 17.76
C GLU A 82 -0.04 21.99 18.28
N ALA A 83 1.01 21.54 17.61
CA ALA A 83 2.38 21.88 17.99
C ALA A 83 2.65 23.39 17.84
N GLN A 84 2.11 24.02 16.79
CA GLN A 84 2.15 25.47 16.58
C GLN A 84 1.41 26.23 17.68
N GLN A 85 0.22 25.79 18.07
CA GLN A 85 -0.55 26.40 19.17
C GLN A 85 0.17 26.30 20.51
N LYS A 86 0.87 25.19 20.76
CA LYS A 86 1.64 24.96 21.98
C LYS A 86 3.01 25.65 21.98
N GLY A 87 3.45 26.21 20.85
CA GLY A 87 4.75 26.89 20.72
C GLY A 87 5.98 25.98 20.83
N ASP A 88 5.83 24.66 20.67
CA ASP A 88 6.93 23.69 20.80
C ASP A 88 7.73 23.60 19.50
N ALA A 89 8.75 24.44 19.35
CA ALA A 89 9.56 24.55 18.13
C ALA A 89 10.18 23.23 17.65
N SER A 90 10.59 22.36 18.59
CA SER A 90 11.14 21.04 18.30
C SER A 90 10.08 20.12 17.70
N LYS A 91 8.88 20.08 18.32
CA LYS A 91 7.75 19.31 17.77
C LYS A 91 7.25 19.87 16.45
N ILE A 92 7.20 21.19 16.27
CA ILE A 92 6.79 21.84 15.01
C ILE A 92 7.69 21.34 13.87
N THR A 93 9.01 21.42 14.05
CA THR A 93 9.98 20.97 13.03
C THR A 93 9.81 19.48 12.71
N LYS A 94 9.64 18.64 13.74
CA LYS A 94 9.42 17.19 13.58
C LYS A 94 8.13 16.88 12.82
N GLN A 95 7.03 17.59 13.13
CA GLN A 95 5.74 17.35 12.48
C GLN A 95 5.70 17.88 11.06
N GLN A 96 6.39 18.98 10.77
CA GLN A 96 6.50 19.48 9.41
C GLN A 96 7.24 18.50 8.50
N LYS A 97 8.33 17.88 8.98
CA LYS A 97 9.02 16.81 8.25
C LYS A 97 8.09 15.61 7.98
N LYS A 98 7.38 15.12 9.00
CA LYS A 98 6.44 14.00 8.85
C LYS A 98 5.28 14.32 7.91
N LEU A 99 4.81 15.57 7.88
CA LEU A 99 3.78 16.02 6.97
C LEU A 99 4.27 15.96 5.52
N VAL A 100 5.48 16.46 5.26
CA VAL A 100 6.11 16.38 3.92
C VAL A 100 6.28 14.93 3.49
N GLU A 101 6.76 14.05 4.37
CA GLU A 101 6.86 12.61 4.11
C GLU A 101 5.49 11.98 3.78
N ALA A 102 4.45 12.28 4.56
CA ALA A 102 3.10 11.79 4.31
C ALA A 102 2.52 12.28 2.98
N GLN A 103 2.77 13.55 2.61
CA GLN A 103 2.38 14.12 1.32
C GLN A 103 3.11 13.45 0.15
N ALA A 104 4.41 13.16 0.31
CA ALA A 104 5.18 12.42 -0.69
C ALA A 104 4.65 10.99 -0.85
N GLU A 105 4.39 10.27 0.24
CA GLU A 105 3.78 8.93 0.21
C GLU A 105 2.40 8.93 -0.47
N LEU A 106 1.58 9.97 -0.22
CA LEU A 106 0.29 10.13 -0.88
C LEU A 106 0.45 10.37 -2.38
N LYS A 107 1.38 11.25 -2.78
CA LYS A 107 1.67 11.52 -4.19
C LYS A 107 2.12 10.25 -4.91
N GLN A 108 3.00 9.47 -4.28
CA GLN A 108 3.46 8.19 -4.81
C GLN A 108 2.30 7.19 -4.95
N ALA A 109 1.43 7.08 -3.93
CA ALA A 109 0.28 6.19 -3.98
C ALA A 109 -0.72 6.56 -5.09
N LYS A 110 -0.89 7.84 -5.40
CA LYS A 110 -1.70 8.33 -6.53
C LYS A 110 -1.05 8.10 -7.90
N ALA A 111 0.27 8.01 -7.95
CA ALA A 111 1.03 7.83 -9.19
C ALA A 111 1.24 6.35 -9.55
N GLN A 112 1.11 5.43 -8.57
CA GLN A 112 1.01 3.99 -8.85
C GLN A 112 -0.23 3.78 -9.72
N LYS A 113 -0.05 3.19 -10.90
CA LYS A 113 -1.13 2.87 -11.86
C LYS A 113 -1.61 1.44 -11.66
#